data_AF-E6MZ04-F1
#
_entry.id   AF-E6MZ04-F1
#
_cell.length_a   1.000
_cell.length_b   1.000
_cell.length_c   1.000
_cell.angle_alpha   90.00
_cell.angle_beta   90.00
_cell.angle_gamma   90.00
#
_symmetry.space_group_name_H-M   'P 1'
#
loop_
_entity.id
_entity.type
_entity.pdbx_description
1 polymer ?
#
loop_
_entity_poly.entity_id
_entity_poly.type
_entity_poly.pdbx_seq_one_letter_code
_entity_poly.pdbx_strand_id
1 'polypeptide(L)' 'MNWLGKSYARLLRNLPPETLISEDKTHNAKPENAGSQNLLIRGDNLEVLKHLKNAYTNSVKMIYIDPP' A
#
# COMPACT_ATOMS: atom_id res chain seq x y z
N MET A 1 25.97 1.91 -8.28
CA MET A 1 25.16 1.27 -9.33
C MET A 1 24.31 2.29 -10.08
N ASN A 2 24.50 2.41 -11.40
CA ASN A 2 23.68 3.21 -12.30
C ASN A 2 23.06 2.28 -13.33
N TRP A 3 21.76 2.44 -13.59
CA TRP A 3 21.01 1.70 -14.60
C TRP A 3 20.06 2.68 -15.30
N LEU A 4 19.71 2.37 -16.55
CA LEU A 4 18.75 3.14 -17.32
C LEU A 4 17.37 3.11 -16.62
N GLY A 5 16.73 4.26 -16.45
CA GLY A 5 15.43 4.37 -15.76
C GLY A 5 15.50 4.65 -14.25
N LYS A 6 16.70 4.70 -13.65
CA LYS A 6 16.86 5.01 -12.21
C LYS A 6 16.26 6.36 -11.79
N SER A 7 16.40 7.39 -12.62
CA SER A 7 15.82 8.72 -12.36
C SER A 7 14.29 8.67 -12.39
N TYR A 8 13.72 7.93 -13.34
CA TYR A 8 12.28 7.75 -13.48
C TYR A 8 11.68 6.98 -12.29
N ALA A 9 12.32 5.90 -11.84
CA ALA A 9 11.88 5.16 -10.64
C ALA A 9 11.84 6.06 -9.38
N ARG A 10 12.81 6.97 -9.24
CA ARG A 10 12.82 7.96 -8.14
C ARG A 10 11.70 8.98 -8.25
N LEU A 11 11.37 9.41 -9.47
CA LEU A 11 10.25 10.30 -9.73
C LEU A 11 8.93 9.62 -9.32
N LEU A 12 8.67 8.40 -9.81
CA LEU A 12 7.45 7.65 -9.51
C LEU A 12 7.18 7.48 -8.01
N ARG A 13 8.24 7.22 -7.23
CA ARG A 13 8.16 7.13 -5.75
C ARG A 13 7.71 8.44 -5.10
N ASN A 14 8.10 9.58 -5.65
CA ASN A 14 7.84 10.90 -5.05
C ASN A 14 6.54 11.54 -5.54
N LEU A 15 5.98 11.06 -6.66
CA LEU A 15 4.68 11.53 -7.13
C LEU A 15 3.59 11.24 -6.09
N PRO A 16 2.61 12.15 -5.91
CA PRO A 16 1.45 11.88 -5.09
C PRO A 16 0.67 10.67 -5.62
N PRO A 17 -0.15 10.01 -4.78
CA PRO A 17 -1.06 8.98 -5.26
C PRO A 17 -2.11 9.60 -6.18
N GLU A 18 -2.42 8.90 -7.28
CA GLU A 18 -3.44 9.34 -8.25
C GLU A 18 -4.82 8.72 -7.97
N THR A 19 -4.85 7.74 -7.06
CA THR A 19 -6.01 6.90 -6.75
C THR A 19 -6.65 7.27 -5.40
N LEU A 20 -7.84 6.72 -5.11
CA LEU A 20 -8.50 6.80 -3.81
C LEU A 20 -8.68 5.40 -3.21
N ILE A 21 -8.77 5.32 -1.87
CA ILE A 21 -9.10 4.09 -1.16
C ILE A 21 -10.60 4.07 -0.86
N SER A 22 -11.24 2.93 -1.11
CA SER A 22 -12.63 2.65 -0.74
C SER A 22 -12.70 1.33 0.01
N GLU A 23 -13.62 1.24 0.95
CA GLU A 23 -13.88 0.02 1.71
C GLU A 23 -14.83 -0.93 0.97
N ASP A 24 -14.65 -2.23 1.19
CA ASP A 24 -15.65 -3.24 0.85
C ASP A 24 -16.59 -3.42 2.04
N LYS A 25 -17.69 -2.65 2.05
CA LYS A 25 -18.70 -2.70 3.10
C LYS A 25 -19.30 -4.09 3.28
N THR A 26 -19.44 -4.86 2.20
CA THR A 26 -20.08 -6.18 2.25
C THR A 26 -19.20 -7.19 2.96
N HIS A 27 -17.89 -7.16 2.69
CA HIS A 27 -16.92 -8.01 3.35
C HIS A 27 -16.66 -7.56 4.79
N ASN A 28 -16.53 -6.26 5.02
CA ASN A 28 -16.18 -5.70 6.32
C ASN A 28 -17.32 -5.80 7.35
N ALA A 29 -18.58 -5.80 6.88
CA ALA A 29 -19.75 -5.93 7.77
C ALA A 29 -19.99 -7.35 8.29
N LYS A 30 -19.24 -8.35 7.82
CA LYS A 30 -19.41 -9.72 8.32
C LYS A 30 -19.00 -9.80 9.80
N PRO A 31 -19.72 -10.58 10.63
CA PRO A 31 -19.44 -10.68 12.07
C PRO A 31 -17.99 -11.06 12.39
N GLU A 32 -17.39 -11.93 11.58
CA GLU A 32 -16.00 -12.36 11.72
C GLU A 32 -14.98 -11.24 11.45
N ASN A 33 -15.35 -10.22 10.67
CA ASN A 33 -14.45 -9.17 10.20
C ASN A 33 -14.63 -7.84 10.95
N ALA A 34 -15.79 -7.62 11.57
CA ALA A 34 -16.18 -6.34 12.16
C ALA A 34 -15.19 -5.81 13.24
N GLY A 35 -14.48 -6.71 13.94
CA GLY A 35 -13.47 -6.36 14.95
C GLY A 35 -12.03 -6.67 14.54
N SER A 36 -11.79 -7.07 13.30
CA SER A 36 -10.46 -7.49 12.83
C SER A 36 -9.46 -6.32 12.83
N GLN A 37 -8.22 -6.60 13.22
CA GLN A 37 -7.09 -5.68 13.09
C GLN A 37 -6.27 -5.95 11.81
N ASN A 38 -6.65 -6.96 11.03
CA ASN A 38 -5.95 -7.35 9.80
C ASN A 38 -6.58 -6.67 8.60
N LEU A 39 -5.74 -6.16 7.70
CA LEU A 39 -6.15 -5.44 6.49
C LEU A 39 -5.67 -6.19 5.25
N LEU A 40 -6.58 -6.33 4.27
CA LEU A 40 -6.27 -6.75 2.92
C LEU A 40 -6.64 -5.60 1.97
N ILE A 41 -5.66 -5.10 1.21
CA ILE A 41 -5.87 -4.01 0.25
C ILE A 41 -5.58 -4.54 -1.14
N ARG A 42 -6.51 -4.33 -2.07
CA ARG A 42 -6.39 -4.75 -3.46
C ARG A 42 -6.04 -3.56 -4.35
N GLY A 43 -5.02 -3.69 -5.18
CA GLY A 43 -4.60 -2.66 -6.13
C GLY A 43 -3.13 -2.80 -6.52
N ASP A 44 -2.62 -1.79 -7.21
CA ASP A 44 -1.19 -1.64 -7.45
C ASP A 44 -0.46 -1.36 -6.12
N ASN A 45 0.61 -2.12 -5.86
CA ASN A 45 1.29 -2.08 -4.56
C ASN A 45 2.01 -0.73 -4.31
N LEU A 46 2.51 -0.06 -5.35
CA LEU A 46 3.18 1.23 -5.21
C LEU A 46 2.17 2.32 -4.80
N GLU A 47 1.01 2.34 -5.44
CA GLU A 47 -0.08 3.28 -5.10
C GLU A 47 -0.63 3.02 -3.69
N VAL A 48 -0.85 1.76 -3.33
CA VAL A 48 -1.30 1.40 -1.97
C VAL A 48 -0.28 1.85 -0.92
N LEU A 49 1.02 1.61 -1.14
CA LEU A 49 2.06 2.04 -0.21
C LEU A 49 2.15 3.57 -0.09
N LYS A 50 1.92 4.32 -1.18
CA LYS A 50 1.85 5.79 -1.12
C LYS A 50 0.73 6.27 -0.21
N HIS A 51 -0.45 5.66 -0.27
CA HIS A 51 -1.56 5.99 0.63
C HIS A 51 -1.25 5.67 2.10
N LEU A 52 -0.66 4.49 2.35
CA LEU A 52 -0.32 4.06 3.71
C LEU A 52 0.80 4.89 4.33
N LYS A 53 1.66 5.51 3.52
CA LYS A 53 2.82 6.29 3.98
C LYS A 53 2.46 7.30 5.06
N ASN A 54 1.37 8.05 4.92
CA ASN A 54 1.04 9.12 5.86
C ASN A 54 0.66 8.62 7.27
N ALA A 55 0.02 7.45 7.37
CA ALA A 55 -0.47 6.91 8.64
C ALA A 55 0.46 5.85 9.27
N TYR A 56 1.23 5.13 8.45
CA TYR A 56 2.00 3.96 8.88
C TYR A 56 3.52 4.14 8.78
N THR A 57 4.02 5.36 8.54
CA THR A 57 5.47 5.63 8.54
C THR A 57 6.08 5.24 9.89
N ASN A 58 7.14 4.42 9.84
CA ASN A 58 7.85 3.88 11.02
C ASN A 58 7.00 3.02 11.97
N SER A 59 5.81 2.60 11.56
CA SER A 59 4.91 1.77 12.38
C SER A 59 5.05 0.27 12.09
N VAL A 60 5.71 -0.11 10.99
CA VAL A 60 5.81 -1.50 10.53
C VAL A 60 7.07 -2.17 11.09
N LYS A 61 6.88 -3.22 11.91
CA LYS A 61 7.97 -3.96 12.56
C LYS A 61 8.73 -4.89 11.60
N MET A 62 8.02 -5.52 10.66
CA MET A 62 8.58 -6.50 9.73
C MET A 62 7.85 -6.42 8.40
N ILE A 63 8.61 -6.53 7.31
CA ILE A 63 8.09 -6.61 5.94
C ILE A 63 8.61 -7.92 5.33
N TYR A 64 7.69 -8.76 4.85
CA TYR A 64 8.00 -9.94 4.07
C TYR A 64 7.42 -9.76 2.66
N ILE A 65 8.26 -9.90 1.64
CA ILE A 65 7.87 -9.83 0.23
C ILE A 65 8.55 -10.97 -0.54
N ASP A 66 7.81 -11.54 -1.48
CA ASP A 66 8.29 -12.55 -2.44
C ASP A 66 8.07 -11.99 -3.86
N PRO A 67 8.99 -11.14 -4.35
CA PRO A 67 8.87 -10.55 -5.67
C PRO A 67 9.20 -11.57 -6.78
N PRO A 68 8.70 -11.35 -8.02
CA PRO A 68 9.04 -12.16 -9.18
C PRO A 68 10.50 -12.02 -9.62
#